data_AF-A0A5J5G0S4-F1
#
_entry.id   AF-A0A5J5G0S4-F1
#
_cell.length_a   1.000
_cell.length_b   1.000
_cell.length_c   1.000
_cell.angle_alpha   90.00
_cell.angle_beta   90.00
_cell.angle_gamma   90.00
#
_symmetry.space_group_name_H-M   'P 1'
#
loop_
_entity.id
_entity.type
_entity.pdbx_description
1 polymer ?
#
loop_
_entity_poly.entity_id
_entity_poly.type
_entity_poly.pdbx_seq_one_letter_code
_entity_poly.pdbx_strand_id
1 'polypeptide(L)'
;MKTAASSSRLSRVLFFIGLYLACLAVVFFVTPIWRLLEKLSYRVDDLLNVTGVAMADGEYDPAGLWVLFGVPLLVAIVIFLLCGKSKR
;
A
#
# COMPACT_ATOMS: atom_id res chain seq x y z
N MET A 1 19.23 25.81 35.88
CA MET A 1 19.26 24.87 34.74
C MET A 1 18.22 23.77 34.94
N LYS A 2 17.00 23.93 34.40
CA LYS A 2 15.97 22.88 34.38
C LYS A 2 15.09 23.05 33.14
N THR A 3 15.55 22.56 31.99
CA THR A 3 14.80 22.58 30.71
C THR A 3 14.94 21.26 29.94
N ALA A 4 15.19 20.15 30.61
CA ALA A 4 15.41 18.85 29.95
C ALA A 4 14.17 17.94 29.89
N ALA A 5 13.15 18.13 30.75
CA ALA A 5 12.03 17.19 30.86
C ALA A 5 10.89 17.45 29.85
N SER A 6 10.73 18.69 29.36
CA SER A 6 9.59 19.11 28.53
C SER A 6 9.68 18.62 27.07
N SER A 7 10.88 18.58 26.49
CA SER A 7 11.11 18.21 25.09
C SER A 7 10.66 16.78 24.77
N SER A 8 10.85 15.84 25.70
CA SER A 8 10.53 14.42 25.49
C SER A 8 9.03 14.13 25.28
N ARG A 9 8.14 14.86 25.97
CA ARG A 9 6.68 14.73 25.79
C ARG A 9 6.23 15.36 24.48
N LEU A 10 6.80 16.52 24.14
CA LEU A 10 6.51 17.20 22.88
C LEU A 10 6.93 16.35 21.67
N SER A 11 8.12 15.74 21.71
CA SER A 11 8.58 14.83 20.65
C SER A 11 7.67 13.62 20.48
N ARG A 12 7.14 13.03 21.57
CA ARG A 12 6.19 11.91 21.48
C ARG A 12 4.86 12.32 20.86
N VAL A 13 4.35 13.50 21.23
CA VAL A 13 3.11 14.04 20.64
C VAL A 13 3.30 14.35 19.15
N LEU A 14 4.42 14.97 18.77
CA LEU A 14 4.75 15.22 17.36
C LEU A 14 4.90 13.93 16.56
N PHE A 15 5.52 12.90 17.13
CA PHE A 15 5.63 11.59 16.49
C PHE A 15 4.26 10.95 16.27
N PHE A 16 3.38 10.99 17.27
CA PHE A 16 2.01 10.47 17.15
C PHE A 16 1.20 11.21 16.07
N ILE A 17 1.30 12.54 16.01
CA ILE A 17 0.67 13.36 14.98
C ILE A 17 1.21 12.98 13.59
N GLY A 18 2.53 12.83 13.44
CA GLY A 18 3.16 12.42 12.19
C GLY A 18 2.70 11.03 11.73
N LEU A 19 2.64 10.07 12.65
CA LEU A 19 2.14 8.71 12.38
C LEU A 19 0.67 8.74 11.94
N TYR A 20 -0.16 9.51 12.65
CA TYR A 20 -1.59 9.66 12.34
C TYR A 20 -1.81 10.26 10.95
N LEU A 21 -1.07 11.31 10.59
CA LEU A 21 -1.12 11.93 9.27
C LEU A 21 -0.65 10.96 8.17
N ALA A 22 0.37 10.16 8.42
CA ALA A 22 0.82 9.13 7.48
C ALA A 22 -0.26 8.05 7.24
N CYS A 23 -0.92 7.57 8.31
CA CYS A 23 -2.04 6.64 8.18
C CYS A 23 -3.21 7.25 7.39
N LEU A 24 -3.56 8.51 7.67
CA LEU A 24 -4.58 9.25 6.93
C LEU A 24 -4.24 9.38 5.44
N ALA A 25 -2.99 9.74 5.13
CA ALA A 25 -2.51 9.82 3.76
C ALA A 25 -2.63 8.47 3.05
N VAL A 26 -2.21 7.38 3.69
CA VAL A 26 -2.36 6.02 3.12
C VAL A 26 -3.81 5.72 2.79
N VAL A 27 -4.76 5.99 3.69
CA VAL A 27 -6.20 5.77 3.40
C VAL A 27 -6.69 6.64 2.24
N PHE A 28 -6.27 7.91 2.22
CA PHE A 28 -6.64 8.86 1.17
C PHE A 28 -6.07 8.51 -0.21
N PHE A 29 -4.89 7.89 -0.27
CA PHE A 29 -4.25 7.48 -1.51
C PHE A 29 -4.65 6.08 -1.97
N VAL A 30 -4.86 5.14 -1.05
CA VAL A 30 -5.26 3.76 -1.38
C VAL A 30 -6.61 3.75 -2.10
N THR A 31 -7.59 4.50 -1.62
CA THR A 31 -8.95 4.51 -2.19
C THR A 31 -9.01 4.97 -3.66
N PRO A 32 -8.41 6.11 -4.07
CA PRO A 32 -8.39 6.52 -5.47
C PRO A 32 -7.49 5.63 -6.34
N ILE A 33 -6.37 5.14 -5.81
CA ILE A 33 -5.49 4.22 -6.55
C ILE A 33 -6.24 2.91 -6.83
N TRP A 34 -6.96 2.38 -5.84
CA TRP A 34 -7.81 1.20 -5.99
C TRP A 34 -8.85 1.38 -7.09
N ARG A 35 -9.57 2.51 -7.09
CA ARG A 35 -10.55 2.85 -8.13
C ARG A 35 -9.93 3.01 -9.51
N LEU A 36 -8.70 3.52 -9.61
CA LEU A 36 -7.97 3.60 -10.88
C LEU A 36 -7.60 2.22 -11.39
N LEU A 37 -7.13 1.35 -10.49
CA LEU A 37 -6.79 -0.04 -10.80
C LEU A 37 -8.01 -0.80 -11.29
N GLU A 38 -9.15 -0.62 -10.64
CA GLU A 38 -10.44 -1.21 -11.01
C GLU A 38 -10.89 -0.75 -12.40
N LYS A 39 -10.77 0.56 -12.72
CA LYS A 39 -11.05 1.06 -14.07
C LYS A 39 -10.10 0.50 -15.13
N LEU A 40 -8.82 0.32 -14.79
CA LEU A 40 -7.85 -0.32 -15.67
C LEU A 40 -8.20 -1.78 -15.92
N SER A 41 -8.60 -2.49 -14.86
CA SER A 41 -9.07 -3.88 -14.94
C SER A 41 -10.19 -4.03 -15.95
N TYR A 42 -11.27 -3.26 -15.82
CA TYR A 42 -12.39 -3.31 -16.78
C TYR A 42 -11.96 -3.00 -18.21
N ARG A 43 -11.01 -2.09 -18.39
CA ARG A 43 -10.54 -1.69 -19.72
C ARG A 43 -9.68 -2.76 -20.38
N VAL A 44 -8.90 -3.48 -19.59
CA VAL A 44 -8.13 -4.64 -20.05
C VAL A 44 -9.09 -5.78 -20.41
N ASP A 45 -10.11 -6.00 -19.59
CA ASP A 45 -11.14 -7.01 -19.82
C ASP A 45 -11.92 -6.76 -21.12
N ASP A 46 -12.38 -5.52 -21.35
CA ASP A 46 -13.01 -5.10 -22.62
C ASP A 46 -12.10 -5.41 -23.83
N LEU A 47 -10.79 -5.14 -23.71
CA LEU A 47 -9.82 -5.37 -24.78
C LEU A 47 -9.58 -6.86 -25.04
N LEU A 48 -9.53 -7.67 -23.99
CA LEU A 48 -9.47 -9.13 -24.08
C LEU A 48 -10.74 -9.71 -24.71
N ASN A 49 -11.90 -9.16 -24.37
CA ASN A 49 -13.19 -9.58 -24.91
C ASN A 49 -13.31 -9.25 -26.40
N VAL A 50 -12.86 -8.07 -26.82
CA VAL A 50 -12.81 -7.66 -28.24
C VAL A 50 -11.85 -8.50 -29.06
N THR A 51 -10.72 -8.92 -28.48
CA THR A 51 -9.72 -9.75 -29.17
C THR A 51 -10.07 -11.23 -29.20
N GLY A 52 -11.16 -11.65 -28.53
CA GLY A 52 -11.55 -13.06 -28.39
C GLY A 52 -10.58 -13.86 -27.51
N VAL A 53 -9.68 -13.18 -26.80
CA VAL A 53 -8.72 -13.75 -25.84
C VAL A 53 -9.30 -13.77 -24.42
N ALA A 54 -10.48 -13.16 -24.21
CA ALA A 54 -11.19 -13.22 -22.94
C ALA A 54 -11.42 -14.67 -22.51
N MET A 55 -10.75 -15.03 -21.43
CA MET A 55 -10.97 -16.28 -20.71
C MET A 55 -12.12 -16.08 -19.72
N ALA A 56 -12.76 -17.16 -19.29
CA ALA A 56 -13.99 -17.11 -18.51
C ALA A 56 -13.86 -16.18 -17.28
N ASP A 57 -14.85 -15.31 -17.11
CA ASP A 57 -15.01 -14.37 -15.99
C ASP A 57 -14.88 -15.13 -14.65
N GLY A 58 -13.67 -15.15 -14.09
CA GLY A 58 -13.33 -15.90 -12.88
C GLY A 58 -11.99 -16.63 -12.86
N GLU A 59 -11.33 -16.91 -14.00
CA GLU A 59 -10.06 -17.67 -13.98
C GLU A 59 -8.85 -16.83 -13.55
N TYR A 60 -8.89 -15.52 -13.80
CA TYR A 60 -7.80 -14.60 -13.48
C TYR A 60 -8.36 -13.25 -13.03
N ASP A 61 -9.08 -13.24 -11.90
CA ASP A 61 -9.43 -11.99 -11.23
C ASP A 61 -8.13 -11.23 -10.91
N PRO A 62 -7.90 -10.03 -11.46
CA PRO A 62 -6.70 -9.25 -11.19
C PRO A 62 -6.56 -8.89 -9.71
N ALA A 63 -7.64 -8.89 -8.92
CA ALA A 63 -7.55 -8.81 -7.47
C ALA A 63 -6.91 -10.07 -6.87
N GLY A 64 -7.25 -11.26 -7.38
CA GLY A 64 -6.62 -12.53 -7.02
C GLY A 64 -5.12 -12.57 -7.30
N LEU A 65 -4.68 -12.05 -8.44
CA LEU A 65 -3.25 -11.93 -8.76
C LEU A 65 -2.50 -10.97 -7.81
N TRP A 66 -3.11 -9.84 -7.47
CA TRP A 66 -2.54 -8.89 -6.51
C TRP A 66 -2.42 -9.47 -5.10
N VAL A 67 -3.39 -10.28 -4.68
CA VAL A 67 -3.35 -11.00 -3.41
C VAL A 67 -2.29 -12.10 -3.43
N LEU A 68 -2.16 -12.85 -4.53
CA LEU A 68 -1.24 -13.99 -4.63
C LEU A 68 0.22 -13.56 -4.78
N PHE A 69 0.50 -12.49 -5.53
CA PHE A 69 1.88 -12.07 -5.83
C PHE A 69 2.24 -10.68 -5.30
N GLY A 70 1.32 -9.71 -5.36
CA GLY A 70 1.60 -8.32 -5.00
C GLY A 70 1.78 -8.08 -3.50
N VAL A 71 0.85 -8.60 -2.68
CA VAL A 71 0.91 -8.45 -1.22
C VAL A 71 2.14 -9.16 -0.62
N PRO A 72 2.46 -10.42 -0.97
CA PRO A 72 3.66 -11.09 -0.49
C PRO A 72 4.95 -10.37 -0.89
N LEU A 73 5.03 -9.82 -2.11
CA LEU A 73 6.18 -9.06 -2.59
C LEU A 73 6.38 -7.76 -1.77
N LEU A 74 5.32 -7.01 -1.52
CA LEU A 74 5.38 -5.80 -0.70
C LEU A 74 5.84 -6.09 0.73
N VAL A 75 5.32 -7.15 1.34
CA VAL A 75 5.72 -7.61 2.68
C VAL A 75 7.21 -8.01 2.69
N ALA A 76 7.68 -8.73 1.67
CA ALA A 76 9.08 -9.11 1.55
C ALA A 76 10.01 -7.88 1.45
N ILE A 77 9.63 -6.87 0.67
CA ILE A 77 10.38 -5.60 0.55
C ILE A 77 10.47 -4.87 1.90
N VAL A 78 9.35 -4.76 2.62
CA VAL A 78 9.32 -4.12 3.94
C VAL A 78 10.22 -4.87 4.92
N ILE A 79 10.12 -6.19 4.99
CA ILE A 79 10.97 -7.02 5.85
C ILE A 79 12.45 -6.84 5.47
N PHE A 80 12.79 -6.85 4.19
CA PHE A 80 14.16 -6.64 3.71
C PHE A 80 14.72 -5.28 4.15
N LEU A 81 13.94 -4.21 4.00
CA LEU A 81 14.35 -2.87 4.42
C LEU A 81 14.50 -2.74 5.94
N LEU A 82 13.61 -3.37 6.72
CA LEU A 82 13.68 -3.36 8.19
C LEU A 82 14.86 -4.20 8.70
N CYS A 83 15.09 -5.38 8.12
CA CYS A 83 16.19 -6.25 8.49
C CYS A 83 17.55 -5.62 8.11
N GLY A 84 17.61 -4.94 6.97
CA GLY A 84 18.79 -4.16 6.55
C GLY A 84 19.11 -2.99 7.49
N LYS A 85 18.10 -2.42 8.19
CA LYS A 85 18.31 -1.37 9.19
C LYS A 85 18.72 -1.89 10.57
N SER A 86 18.42 -3.15 10.91
CA SER A 86 18.75 -3.72 12.22
C SER A 86 20.24 -4.12 12.38
N LYS A 87 21.02 -4.08 11.30
CA LYS A 87 22.46 -4.44 11.29
C LYS A 87 23.40 -3.22 11.30
N ARG A 88 22.89 -2.01 11.43
CA ARG A 88 23.69 -0.77 11.52
C ARG A 88 23.49 -0.12 12.87
#